data_AF-A0A1C6N312-F1
#
_entry.id   AF-A0A1C6N312-F1
#
_cell.length_a   1.000
_cell.length_b   1.000
_cell.length_c   1.000
_cell.angle_alpha   90.00
_cell.angle_beta   90.00
_cell.angle_gamma   90.00
#
_symmetry.space_group_name_H-M   'P 1'
#
loop_
_entity.id
_entity.type
_entity.pdbx_description
1 polymer ?
#
loop_
_entity_poly.entity_id
_entity_poly.type
_entity_poly.pdbx_seq_one_letter_code
_entity_poly.pdbx_strand_id
1 'polypeptide(L)'
;MARPVTAADRRRVRELHAAGKTRNAIAKTLGRSPSTVSNIAREQGLTFDRAAEVATATAVRKADLAARRTAFADRLQDIAEREADKMTTPTLYWEWGGSSHTYAEKLADEPTPADRRAIMSTIATALDRSLKLVPPRDDGAAESRSVIGDLMAGLARDYATRHGHAPPEPDDQAQADDE
;
A
#
# COMPACT_ATOMS: atom_id res chain seq x y z
N MET A 1 4.58 -47.35 -21.84
CA MET A 1 6.01 -47.13 -21.55
C MET A 1 6.34 -45.67 -21.75
N ALA A 2 7.11 -45.04 -20.85
CA ALA A 2 7.47 -43.63 -20.97
C ALA A 2 8.48 -43.43 -22.11
N ARG A 3 8.21 -42.51 -23.05
CA ARG A 3 9.15 -42.17 -24.14
C ARG A 3 10.47 -41.66 -23.52
N PRO A 4 11.64 -42.22 -23.87
CA PRO A 4 12.92 -41.81 -23.29
C PRO A 4 13.21 -40.32 -23.50
N VAL A 5 13.90 -39.69 -22.54
CA VAL A 5 14.35 -38.29 -22.66
C VAL A 5 15.58 -38.24 -23.56
N THR A 6 15.51 -37.47 -24.64
CA THR A 6 16.60 -37.36 -25.63
C THR A 6 17.42 -36.08 -25.46
N ALA A 7 18.61 -36.02 -26.06
CA ALA A 7 19.40 -34.79 -26.14
C ALA A 7 18.66 -33.65 -26.87
N ALA A 8 17.80 -33.99 -27.83
CA ALA A 8 16.94 -33.02 -28.51
C ALA A 8 15.90 -32.39 -27.55
N ASP A 9 15.28 -33.20 -26.68
CA ASP A 9 14.36 -32.69 -25.65
C ASP A 9 15.09 -31.72 -24.70
N ARG A 10 16.32 -32.06 -24.28
CA ARG A 10 17.15 -31.19 -23.42
C ARG A 10 17.43 -29.83 -24.07
N ARG A 11 17.87 -29.83 -25.34
CA ARG A 11 18.15 -28.60 -26.08
C ARG A 11 16.90 -27.75 -26.27
N ARG A 12 15.77 -28.38 -26.58
CA ARG A 12 14.49 -27.68 -26.79
C ARG A 12 13.94 -27.05 -25.52
N VAL A 13 14.10 -27.71 -24.36
CA VAL A 13 13.77 -27.10 -23.05
C VAL A 13 14.61 -25.85 -22.81
N ARG A 14 15.91 -25.86 -23.11
CA ARG A 14 16.79 -24.69 -22.96
C ARG A 14 16.36 -23.54 -23.86
N GLU A 15 16.11 -23.81 -25.15
CA GLU A 15 15.66 -22.80 -26.12
C GLU A 15 14.34 -22.15 -25.68
N LEU A 16 13.36 -22.97 -25.25
CA LEU A 16 12.05 -22.45 -24.83
C LEU A 16 12.10 -21.74 -23.47
N HIS A 17 12.99 -22.17 -22.57
CA HIS A 17 13.25 -21.49 -21.30
C HIS A 17 13.87 -20.10 -21.54
N ALA A 18 14.88 -20.00 -22.42
CA ALA A 18 15.48 -18.74 -22.82
C ALA A 18 14.47 -17.80 -23.52
N ALA A 19 13.47 -18.36 -24.21
CA ALA A 19 12.34 -17.61 -24.78
C ALA A 19 11.25 -17.22 -23.75
N GLY A 20 11.49 -17.42 -22.44
CA GLY A 20 10.58 -17.01 -21.37
C GLY A 20 9.32 -17.86 -21.19
N LYS A 21 9.22 -19.02 -21.85
CA LYS A 21 8.04 -19.91 -21.74
C LYS A 21 7.92 -20.49 -20.33
N THR A 22 6.70 -20.59 -19.82
CA THR A 22 6.44 -21.27 -18.54
C THR A 22 6.65 -22.78 -18.68
N ARG A 23 7.00 -23.46 -17.58
CA ARG A 23 7.14 -24.93 -17.52
C ARG A 23 5.96 -25.66 -18.18
N ASN A 24 4.73 -25.25 -17.89
CA ASN A 24 3.53 -25.88 -18.43
C ASN A 24 3.37 -25.64 -19.94
N ALA A 25 3.76 -24.46 -20.44
CA ALA A 25 3.79 -24.19 -21.88
C ALA A 25 4.81 -25.08 -22.59
N ILE A 26 6.02 -25.23 -22.03
CA ILE A 26 7.07 -26.12 -22.54
C ILE A 26 6.61 -27.58 -22.55
N ALA A 27 5.97 -28.02 -21.47
CA ALA A 27 5.39 -29.37 -21.35
C ALA A 27 4.37 -29.65 -22.45
N LYS A 28 3.46 -28.70 -22.71
CA LYS A 28 2.47 -28.80 -23.79
C LYS A 28 3.12 -28.82 -25.17
N THR A 29 4.11 -27.97 -25.42
CA THR A 29 4.84 -27.91 -26.71
C THR A 29 5.62 -29.18 -27.00
N LEU A 30 6.22 -29.81 -25.98
CA LEU A 30 7.05 -31.02 -26.15
C LEU A 30 6.26 -32.33 -26.02
N GLY A 31 4.98 -32.27 -25.62
CA GLY A 31 4.19 -33.45 -25.27
C GLY A 31 4.79 -34.23 -24.09
N ARG A 32 5.36 -33.52 -23.11
CA ARG A 32 6.02 -34.10 -21.93
C ARG A 32 5.28 -33.72 -20.65
N SER A 33 5.44 -34.52 -19.59
CA SER A 33 4.91 -34.14 -18.30
C SER A 33 5.66 -32.91 -17.75
N PRO A 34 4.99 -32.05 -16.97
CA PRO A 34 5.64 -30.92 -16.30
C PRO A 34 6.82 -31.35 -15.40
N SER A 35 6.74 -32.52 -14.78
CA SER A 35 7.80 -33.08 -13.94
C SER A 35 9.06 -33.43 -14.74
N THR A 36 8.92 -33.99 -15.94
CA THR A 36 10.07 -34.26 -16.83
C THR A 36 10.74 -32.97 -17.27
N VAL A 37 9.97 -31.93 -17.60
CA VAL A 37 10.53 -30.61 -17.96
C VAL A 37 11.29 -29.99 -16.79
N SER A 38 10.75 -30.06 -15.57
CA SER A 38 11.47 -29.59 -14.36
C SER A 38 12.78 -30.34 -14.13
N ASN A 39 12.80 -31.66 -14.30
CA ASN A 39 14.03 -32.45 -14.16
C ASN A 39 15.08 -32.07 -15.20
N ILE A 40 14.69 -31.94 -16.46
CA ILE A 40 15.58 -31.50 -17.54
C ILE A 40 16.12 -30.09 -17.31
N ALA A 41 15.29 -29.16 -16.81
CA ALA A 41 15.71 -27.82 -16.48
C ALA A 41 16.73 -27.82 -15.33
N ARG A 42 16.48 -28.59 -14.27
CA ARG A 42 17.40 -28.76 -13.13
C ARG A 42 18.74 -29.37 -13.54
N GLU A 43 18.74 -30.41 -14.37
CA GLU A 43 19.95 -31.00 -14.95
C GLU A 43 20.81 -29.98 -15.71
N GLN A 44 20.19 -28.92 -16.22
CA GLN A 44 20.83 -27.86 -16.99
C GLN A 44 21.08 -26.57 -16.18
N GLY A 45 20.80 -26.57 -14.87
CA GLY A 45 20.93 -25.39 -14.01
C GLY A 45 19.90 -24.29 -14.29
N LEU A 46 18.82 -24.60 -15.01
CA LEU A 46 17.76 -23.65 -15.34
C LEU A 46 16.69 -23.62 -14.23
N THR A 47 16.36 -22.43 -13.76
CA THR A 47 15.26 -22.23 -12.79
C THR A 47 14.03 -21.63 -13.46
N PHE A 48 12.85 -22.13 -13.11
CA PHE A 48 11.57 -21.50 -13.47
C PHE A 48 11.07 -20.53 -12.40
N ASP A 49 11.88 -20.31 -11.37
CA ASP A 49 11.52 -19.44 -10.26
C ASP A 49 11.48 -17.98 -10.73
N ARG A 50 10.27 -17.41 -10.69
CA ARG A 50 10.02 -15.99 -10.96
C ARG A 50 9.83 -15.21 -9.66
N ALA A 51 10.15 -15.78 -8.50
CA ALA A 51 9.93 -15.14 -7.20
C ALA A 51 10.56 -13.76 -7.11
N ALA A 52 11.79 -13.59 -7.62
CA ALA A 52 12.45 -12.28 -7.67
C ALA A 52 11.68 -11.27 -8.54
N GLU A 53 11.29 -11.65 -9.76
CA GLU A 53 10.50 -10.80 -10.66
C GLU A 53 9.13 -10.44 -10.07
N VAL A 54 8.46 -11.41 -9.44
CA VAL A 54 7.16 -11.22 -8.77
C VAL A 54 7.30 -10.32 -7.55
N ALA A 55 8.37 -10.48 -6.76
CA ALA A 55 8.66 -9.63 -5.62
C ALA A 55 8.93 -8.18 -6.05
N THR A 56 9.74 -7.98 -7.09
CA THR A 56 9.99 -6.66 -7.68
C THR A 56 8.70 -6.04 -8.22
N ALA A 57 7.91 -6.78 -9.00
CA ALA A 57 6.63 -6.28 -9.52
C ALA A 57 5.63 -5.92 -8.40
N THR A 58 5.63 -6.69 -7.32
CA THR A 58 4.81 -6.42 -6.13
C THR A 58 5.29 -5.16 -5.42
N ALA A 59 6.61 -4.97 -5.26
CA ALA A 59 7.18 -3.77 -4.66
C ALA A 59 6.86 -2.51 -5.48
N VAL A 60 6.99 -2.57 -6.80
CA VAL A 60 6.60 -1.49 -7.72
C VAL A 60 5.13 -1.17 -7.57
N ARG A 61 4.24 -2.18 -7.62
CA ARG A 61 2.80 -1.96 -7.43
C ARG A 61 2.46 -1.35 -6.07
N LYS A 62 3.15 -1.74 -5.01
CA LYS A 62 2.96 -1.15 -3.67
C LYS A 62 3.35 0.33 -3.67
N ALA A 63 4.47 0.67 -4.31
CA ALA A 63 4.91 2.06 -4.44
C ALA A 63 3.91 2.89 -5.27
N ASP A 64 3.44 2.36 -6.40
CA ASP A 64 2.43 3.02 -7.24
C ASP A 64 1.12 3.26 -6.49
N LEU A 65 0.66 2.26 -5.73
CA LEU A 65 -0.55 2.39 -4.91
C LEU A 65 -0.38 3.43 -3.79
N ALA A 66 0.80 3.48 -3.16
CA ALA A 66 1.10 4.49 -2.15
C ALA A 66 1.08 5.89 -2.77
N ALA A 67 1.71 6.08 -3.94
CA ALA A 67 1.70 7.36 -4.66
C ALA A 67 0.29 7.79 -5.06
N ARG A 68 -0.53 6.86 -5.60
CA ARG A 68 -1.93 7.13 -5.94
C ARG A 68 -2.76 7.50 -4.71
N ARG A 69 -2.50 6.86 -3.56
CA ARG A 69 -3.18 7.16 -2.30
C ARG A 69 -2.88 8.59 -1.84
N THR A 70 -1.62 9.00 -1.89
CA THR A 70 -1.21 10.38 -1.57
C THR A 70 -1.84 11.39 -2.52
N ALA A 71 -1.71 11.18 -3.83
CA ALA A 71 -2.30 12.10 -4.81
C ALA A 71 -3.83 12.22 -4.69
N PHE A 72 -4.52 11.16 -4.26
CA PHE A 72 -5.96 11.22 -4.02
C PHE A 72 -6.31 11.93 -2.71
N ALA A 73 -5.49 11.80 -1.67
CA ALA A 73 -5.64 12.55 -0.43
C ALA A 73 -5.51 14.07 -0.68
N ASP A 74 -4.55 14.49 -1.51
CA ASP A 74 -4.38 15.90 -1.90
C ASP A 74 -5.62 16.41 -2.64
N ARG A 75 -6.13 15.66 -3.62
CA ARG A 75 -7.36 16.03 -4.33
C ARG A 75 -8.59 16.18 -3.43
N LEU A 76 -8.66 15.40 -2.34
CA LEU A 76 -9.74 15.53 -1.37
C LEU A 76 -9.60 16.82 -0.55
N GLN A 77 -8.37 17.27 -0.27
CA GLN A 77 -8.11 18.58 0.33
C GLN A 77 -8.54 19.70 -0.62
N ASP A 78 -8.14 19.64 -1.90
CA ASP A 78 -8.56 20.61 -2.93
C ASP A 78 -10.10 20.68 -3.04
N ILE A 79 -10.78 19.55 -2.90
CA ILE A 79 -12.25 19.51 -2.85
C ILE A 79 -12.77 20.23 -1.62
N ALA A 80 -12.22 19.97 -0.44
CA ALA A 80 -12.61 20.64 0.79
C ALA A 80 -12.42 22.16 0.70
N GLU A 81 -11.29 22.62 0.19
CA GLU A 81 -10.98 24.05 -0.01
C GLU A 81 -11.97 24.72 -0.96
N ARG A 82 -12.20 24.13 -2.14
CA ARG A 82 -13.16 24.66 -3.11
C ARG A 82 -14.59 24.70 -2.56
N GLU A 83 -15.00 23.71 -1.75
CA GLU A 83 -16.31 23.75 -1.11
C GLU A 83 -16.36 24.82 0.00
N ALA A 84 -15.27 25.05 0.73
CA ALA A 84 -15.18 26.10 1.74
C ALA A 84 -15.36 27.50 1.13
N ASP A 85 -14.79 27.75 -0.05
CA ASP A 85 -14.95 29.02 -0.78
C ASP A 85 -16.42 29.36 -1.08
N LYS A 86 -17.30 28.35 -1.20
CA LYS A 86 -18.72 28.57 -1.49
C LYS A 86 -19.49 29.12 -0.28
N MET A 87 -18.99 28.98 0.94
CA MET A 87 -19.71 29.31 2.17
C MET A 87 -20.16 30.77 2.27
N THR A 88 -19.44 31.68 1.60
CA THR A 88 -19.67 33.13 1.61
C THR A 88 -19.83 33.70 0.19
N THR A 89 -20.06 32.84 -0.80
CA THR A 89 -20.19 33.25 -2.20
C THR A 89 -21.67 33.36 -2.61
N PRO A 90 -22.06 34.37 -3.41
CA PRO A 90 -23.41 34.46 -3.94
C PRO A 90 -23.85 33.19 -4.64
N THR A 91 -25.05 32.71 -4.30
CA THR A 91 -25.59 31.45 -4.80
C THR A 91 -26.91 31.70 -5.52
N LEU A 92 -26.98 31.26 -6.78
CA LEU A 92 -28.20 31.33 -7.58
C LEU A 92 -29.09 30.13 -7.26
N TYR A 93 -30.24 30.41 -6.67
CA TYR A 93 -31.30 29.43 -6.48
C TYR A 93 -32.25 29.49 -7.66
N TRP A 94 -32.71 28.33 -8.09
CA TRP A 94 -33.72 28.22 -9.12
C TRP A 94 -34.70 27.12 -8.76
N GLU A 95 -35.93 27.30 -9.19
CA GLU A 95 -36.99 26.32 -9.07
C GLU A 95 -37.72 26.20 -10.41
N TRP A 96 -38.11 24.97 -10.73
CA TRP A 96 -38.97 24.67 -11.87
C TRP A 96 -40.18 23.94 -11.31
N GLY A 97 -41.33 24.61 -11.25
CA GLY A 97 -42.47 24.06 -10.53
C GLY A 97 -43.77 24.83 -10.64
N GLY A 98 -44.70 24.44 -9.76
CA GLY A 98 -46.08 24.91 -9.77
C GLY A 98 -46.95 24.24 -10.84
N SER A 99 -48.27 24.48 -10.75
CA SER A 99 -49.24 23.96 -11.72
C SER A 99 -48.92 24.41 -13.17
N SER A 100 -48.30 25.57 -13.31
CA SER A 100 -47.97 26.20 -14.59
C SER A 100 -46.59 25.83 -15.15
N HIS A 101 -45.77 25.03 -14.45
CA HIS A 101 -44.40 24.69 -14.85
C HIS A 101 -43.55 25.90 -15.22
N THR A 102 -43.51 26.90 -14.34
CA THR A 102 -42.77 28.14 -14.59
C THR A 102 -41.39 28.06 -13.94
N TYR A 103 -40.38 28.56 -14.64
CA TYR A 103 -39.05 28.80 -14.09
C TYR A 103 -39.04 30.05 -13.23
N ALA A 104 -38.46 29.95 -12.03
CA ALA A 104 -38.13 31.09 -11.20
C ALA A 104 -36.70 30.97 -10.66
N GLU A 105 -36.01 32.09 -10.56
CA GLU A 105 -34.66 32.17 -10.00
C GLU A 105 -34.53 33.31 -9.01
N LYS A 106 -33.64 33.13 -8.03
CA LYS A 106 -33.31 34.11 -7.01
C LYS A 106 -31.84 34.01 -6.67
N LEU A 107 -31.11 35.11 -6.84
CA LEU A 107 -29.76 35.26 -6.34
C LEU A 107 -29.81 35.59 -4.84
N ALA A 108 -29.07 34.86 -4.03
CA ALA A 108 -28.81 35.18 -2.63
C ALA A 108 -27.34 35.59 -2.47
N ASP A 109 -27.07 36.57 -1.61
CA ASP A 109 -25.70 37.04 -1.34
C ASP A 109 -24.81 35.95 -0.75
N GLU A 110 -25.41 34.98 -0.06
CA GLU A 110 -24.75 33.81 0.51
C GLU A 110 -25.66 32.57 0.43
N PRO A 111 -25.08 31.35 0.53
CA PRO A 111 -25.88 30.13 0.55
C PRO A 111 -26.80 30.07 1.78
N THR A 112 -27.94 29.38 1.65
CA THR A 112 -28.86 29.17 2.78
C THR A 112 -28.18 28.39 3.91
N PRO A 113 -28.67 28.50 5.16
CA PRO A 113 -28.19 27.67 6.27
C PRO A 113 -28.25 26.17 6.00
N ALA A 114 -29.20 25.70 5.18
CA ALA A 114 -29.29 24.29 4.80
C ALA A 114 -28.15 23.90 3.86
N ASP A 115 -27.86 24.71 2.85
CA ASP A 115 -26.77 24.46 1.89
C ASP A 115 -25.40 24.57 2.56
N ARG A 116 -25.20 25.55 3.45
CA ARG A 116 -23.97 25.63 4.25
C ARG A 116 -23.74 24.38 5.09
N ARG A 117 -24.80 23.79 5.65
CA ARG A 117 -24.68 22.50 6.36
C ARG A 117 -24.27 21.37 5.41
N ALA A 118 -24.82 21.32 4.20
CA ALA A 118 -24.45 20.33 3.18
C ALA A 118 -22.99 20.49 2.71
N ILE A 119 -22.57 21.73 2.47
CA ILE A 119 -21.19 22.11 2.16
C ILE A 119 -20.25 21.63 3.28
N MET A 120 -20.54 22.00 4.53
CA MET A 120 -19.75 21.57 5.69
C MET A 120 -19.67 20.05 5.85
N SER A 121 -20.76 19.33 5.56
CA SER A 121 -20.76 17.85 5.58
C SER A 121 -19.84 17.27 4.51
N THR A 122 -19.81 17.88 3.32
CA THR A 122 -18.93 17.48 2.21
C THR A 122 -17.47 17.73 2.58
N ILE A 123 -17.16 18.91 3.12
CA ILE A 123 -15.83 19.28 3.64
C ILE A 123 -15.37 18.26 4.70
N ALA A 124 -16.20 18.03 5.72
CA ALA A 124 -15.86 17.10 6.80
C ALA A 124 -15.57 15.68 6.28
N THR A 125 -16.36 15.21 5.31
CA THR A 125 -16.14 13.89 4.69
C THR A 125 -14.83 13.87 3.89
N ALA A 126 -14.55 14.89 3.08
CA ALA A 126 -13.34 14.95 2.28
C ALA A 126 -12.08 14.96 3.15
N LEU A 127 -12.08 15.77 4.23
CA LEU A 127 -11.00 15.83 5.20
C LEU A 127 -10.79 14.49 5.93
N ASP A 128 -11.87 13.90 6.46
CA ASP A 128 -11.81 12.59 7.16
C ASP A 128 -11.24 11.49 6.25
N ARG A 129 -11.67 11.45 4.98
CA ARG A 129 -11.15 10.47 4.02
C ARG A 129 -9.71 10.75 3.62
N SER A 130 -9.32 12.01 3.45
CA SER A 130 -7.94 12.40 3.17
C SER A 130 -6.99 11.94 4.29
N LEU A 131 -7.35 12.24 5.55
CA LEU A 131 -6.58 11.84 6.74
C LEU A 131 -6.49 10.32 6.92
N LYS A 132 -7.52 9.56 6.51
CA LYS A 132 -7.47 8.09 6.52
C LYS A 132 -6.57 7.52 5.43
N LEU A 133 -6.46 8.19 4.27
CA LEU A 133 -5.59 7.78 3.18
C LEU A 133 -4.12 8.11 3.47
N VAL A 134 -3.86 9.27 4.06
CA VAL A 134 -2.52 9.68 4.48
C VAL A 134 -2.62 10.23 5.90
N PRO A 135 -2.50 9.37 6.93
CA PRO A 135 -2.46 9.82 8.30
C PRO A 135 -1.27 10.77 8.49
N PRO A 136 -1.43 11.85 9.27
CA PRO A 136 -0.29 12.64 9.72
C PRO A 136 0.74 11.72 10.35
N ARG A 137 2.00 11.86 9.95
CA ARG A 137 3.08 11.12 10.61
C ARG A 137 3.29 11.73 11.99
N ASP A 138 3.39 10.87 12.99
CA ASP A 138 3.78 11.24 14.34
C ASP A 138 5.30 11.05 14.44
N ASP A 139 6.03 11.89 13.70
CA ASP A 139 7.48 11.85 13.52
C ASP A 139 8.21 11.99 14.86
N GLY A 140 7.68 12.79 15.79
CA GLY A 140 8.26 13.00 17.11
C GLY A 140 8.32 11.72 17.96
N ALA A 141 7.33 10.83 17.85
CA ALA A 141 7.28 9.60 18.65
C ALA A 141 8.27 8.54 18.14
N ALA A 142 8.44 8.43 16.82
CA ALA A 142 9.37 7.47 16.22
C ALA A 142 10.83 7.87 16.43
N GLU A 143 11.14 9.16 16.27
CA GLU A 143 12.48 9.71 16.53
C GLU A 143 12.87 9.55 18.01
N SER A 144 11.96 9.86 18.94
CA SER A 144 12.18 9.68 20.38
C SER A 144 12.48 8.24 20.77
N ARG A 145 11.80 7.25 20.17
CA ARG A 145 12.07 5.81 20.42
C ARG A 145 13.45 5.38 19.92
N SER A 146 13.88 5.91 18.78
CA SER A 146 15.22 5.64 18.24
C SER A 146 16.30 6.16 19.19
N VAL A 147 16.17 7.41 19.65
CA VAL A 147 17.12 8.03 20.58
C VAL A 147 17.18 7.27 21.91
N ILE A 148 16.03 6.83 22.45
CA ILE A 148 15.99 6.00 23.67
C ILE A 148 16.66 4.64 23.42
N GLY A 149 16.41 4.01 22.26
CA GLY A 149 17.05 2.75 21.89
C GLY A 149 18.58 2.86 21.79
N ASP A 150 19.07 3.91 21.13
CA ASP A 150 20.51 4.18 20.99
C ASP A 150 21.16 4.47 22.35
N LEU A 151 20.47 5.21 23.23
CA LEU A 151 20.91 5.48 24.58
C LEU A 151 21.00 4.19 25.41
N MET A 152 19.95 3.35 25.40
CA MET A 152 19.93 2.08 26.12
C MET A 152 21.00 1.12 25.61
N ALA A 153 21.20 1.05 24.29
CA ALA A 153 22.26 0.25 23.68
C ALA A 153 23.67 0.79 24.04
N GLY A 154 23.82 2.11 24.17
CA GLY A 154 25.04 2.73 24.68
C GLY A 154 25.32 2.35 26.12
N LEU A 155 24.32 2.48 26.99
CA LEU A 155 24.43 2.16 28.42
C LEU A 155 24.71 0.67 28.66
N ALA A 156 24.07 -0.22 27.91
CA ALA A 156 24.31 -1.66 28.01
C ALA A 156 25.75 -2.05 27.62
N ARG A 157 26.31 -1.41 26.58
CA ARG A 157 27.72 -1.62 26.18
C ARG A 157 28.70 -1.14 27.23
N ASP A 158 28.42 0.03 27.80
CA ASP A 158 29.24 0.62 28.87
C ASP A 158 29.21 -0.25 30.14
N TYR A 159 28.02 -0.74 30.52
CA TYR A 159 27.86 -1.71 31.60
C TYR A 159 28.67 -2.99 31.36
N ALA A 160 28.54 -3.61 30.18
CA ALA A 160 29.26 -4.84 29.85
C ALA A 160 30.78 -4.64 29.87
N THR A 161 31.26 -3.46 29.47
CA THR A 161 32.68 -3.10 29.51
C THR A 161 33.20 -3.05 30.96
N ARG A 162 32.40 -2.54 31.91
CA ARG A 162 32.80 -2.43 33.32
C ARG A 162 32.65 -3.72 34.11
N HIS A 163 31.65 -4.53 33.79
CA HIS A 163 31.27 -5.70 34.61
C HIS A 163 31.62 -7.05 33.98
N GLY A 164 32.06 -7.08 32.71
CA GLY A 164 32.49 -8.31 32.03
C GLY A 164 31.34 -9.25 31.65
N HIS A 165 30.09 -8.86 31.89
CA HIS A 165 28.88 -9.57 31.49
C HIS A 165 27.79 -8.58 31.08
N ALA A 166 26.79 -9.05 30.34
CA ALA A 166 25.63 -8.24 29.95
C ALA A 166 24.82 -7.79 31.18
N PRO A 167 24.08 -6.66 31.10
CA PRO A 167 23.16 -6.26 32.17
C PRO A 167 22.22 -7.41 32.53
N PRO A 168 21.88 -7.60 33.82
CA PRO A 168 20.86 -8.57 34.20
C PRO A 168 19.54 -8.21 33.49
N GLU A 169 18.84 -9.24 33.01
CA GLU A 169 17.47 -9.07 32.50
C GLU A 169 16.60 -8.48 33.62
N PRO A 170 15.69 -7.55 33.32
CA PRO A 170 14.78 -7.01 34.32
C PRO A 170 13.95 -8.16 34.90
N ASP A 171 13.91 -8.26 36.24
CA ASP A 171 13.05 -9.22 36.92
C ASP A 171 11.58 -8.88 36.63
N ASP A 172 10.87 -9.76 35.92
CA ASP A 172 9.41 -9.69 35.67
C ASP A 172 8.56 -9.82 36.95
N GLN A 173 9.16 -9.82 38.14
CA GLN A 173 8.50 -10.14 39.41
C GLN A 173 7.86 -8.94 40.12
N ALA A 174 7.93 -7.72 39.58
CA ALA A 174 7.39 -6.52 40.24
C ALA A 174 5.90 -6.20 39.94
N GLN A 175 5.10 -7.17 39.47
CA GLN A 175 3.65 -6.98 39.22
C GLN A 175 2.72 -7.87 40.07
N ALA A 176 3.25 -8.57 41.09
CA ALA A 176 2.45 -9.51 41.88
C ALA A 176 2.08 -9.03 43.29
N ASP A 177 2.51 -7.86 43.74
CA ASP A 177 2.20 -7.35 45.08
C ASP A 177 1.61 -5.93 44.99
N ASP A 178 0.30 -5.86 44.78
CA ASP A 178 -0.58 -4.87 45.42
C ASP A 178 -2.03 -5.37 45.28
N GLU A 179 -2.56 -5.89 46.39
CA GLU A 179 -3.98 -6.25 46.65
C GLU A 179 -4.91 -5.04 46.60
#